data_AF-A0A226NCU5-F1
#
_entry.id   AF-A0A226NCU5-F1
#
_cell.length_a   1.000
_cell.length_b   1.000
_cell.length_c   1.000
_cell.angle_alpha   90.00
_cell.angle_beta   90.00
_cell.angle_gamma   90.00
#
_symmetry.space_group_name_H-M   'P 1'
#
loop_
_entity.id
_entity.type
_entity.pdbx_description
1 polymer ?
#
loop_
_entity_poly.entity_id
_entity_poly.type
_entity_poly.pdbx_seq_one_letter_code
_entity_poly.pdbx_strand_id
1 'polypeptide(L)'
;MNFLLTWIHWGLAALLYLQSAEKDSPAVPSSTNVPRTFGVCKKVIKFLEVYERSFCRTIETLVDIFQEYPDEVEYIFRPSCVPLMRCAGCCGDEGLECVPVDVYNVTMEIARIKPHQSQHIAHMSFLQHSKCDCRPKKDVKNKQEKEPLHWRQPMLHVIDPVSLVSPPEAPVGTFAALPACASFNSRTAELFKETPHLATQRL
;
A
#
# COMPACT_ATOMS: atom_id res chain seq x y z
N MET A 1 -34.25 -66.85 7.47
CA MET A 1 -35.10 -65.80 8.07
C MET A 1 -34.21 -64.59 8.32
N ASN A 2 -34.17 -63.65 7.35
CA ASN A 2 -33.14 -62.62 7.21
C ASN A 2 -33.45 -61.34 8.01
N PHE A 3 -33.66 -61.46 9.33
CA PHE A 3 -33.95 -60.29 10.17
C PHE A 3 -32.70 -59.54 10.64
N LEU A 4 -31.54 -60.19 10.76
CA LEU A 4 -30.30 -59.53 11.23
C LEU A 4 -29.68 -58.63 10.14
N LEU A 5 -29.77 -59.04 8.87
CA LEU A 5 -29.22 -58.29 7.73
C LEU A 5 -29.97 -56.98 7.48
N THR A 6 -31.28 -56.94 7.68
CA THR A 6 -32.09 -55.73 7.54
C THR A 6 -31.80 -54.71 8.64
N TRP A 7 -31.54 -55.16 9.88
CA TRP A 7 -31.20 -54.26 10.99
C TRP A 7 -29.83 -53.63 10.81
N ILE A 8 -28.84 -54.39 10.30
CA ILE A 8 -27.52 -53.86 9.97
C ILE A 8 -27.61 -52.85 8.83
N HIS A 9 -28.40 -53.15 7.79
CA HIS A 9 -28.57 -52.25 6.64
C HIS A 9 -29.27 -50.94 7.02
N TRP A 10 -30.28 -51.00 7.89
CA TRP A 10 -31.01 -49.81 8.34
C TRP A 10 -30.20 -49.01 9.37
N GLY A 11 -29.42 -49.69 10.21
CA GLY A 11 -28.47 -49.03 11.12
C GLY A 11 -27.36 -48.29 10.39
N LEU A 12 -26.78 -48.89 9.33
CA LEU A 12 -25.80 -48.22 8.45
C LEU A 12 -26.42 -47.04 7.71
N ALA A 13 -27.66 -47.17 7.21
CA ALA A 13 -28.36 -46.06 6.58
C ALA A 13 -28.62 -44.90 7.56
N ALA A 14 -29.01 -45.19 8.80
CA ALA A 14 -29.20 -44.17 9.84
C ALA A 14 -27.89 -43.49 10.26
N LEU A 15 -26.78 -44.24 10.31
CA LEU A 15 -25.45 -43.69 10.61
C LEU A 15 -24.95 -42.76 9.49
N LEU A 16 -25.16 -43.13 8.23
CA LEU A 16 -24.86 -42.29 7.07
C LEU A 16 -25.75 -41.03 7.04
N TYR A 17 -27.00 -41.14 7.47
CA TYR A 17 -27.92 -40.00 7.57
C TYR A 17 -27.55 -39.01 8.68
N LEU A 18 -26.94 -39.48 9.78
CA LEU A 18 -26.46 -38.60 10.85
C LEU A 18 -25.13 -37.92 10.48
N GLN A 19 -24.30 -38.52 9.63
CA GLN A 19 -23.07 -37.89 9.14
C GLN A 19 -23.31 -36.76 8.12
N SER A 20 -24.44 -36.76 7.41
CA SER A 20 -24.81 -35.68 6.49
C SER A 20 -25.49 -34.48 7.17
N ALA A 21 -25.93 -34.61 8.43
CA ALA A 21 -26.64 -33.54 9.13
C ALA A 21 -25.73 -32.44 9.73
N GLU A 22 -24.41 -32.66 9.83
CA GLU A 22 -23.46 -31.72 10.49
C GLU A 22 -22.52 -31.00 9.50
N LYS A 23 -22.62 -31.26 8.19
CA LYS A 23 -21.76 -30.64 7.17
C LYS A 23 -22.56 -30.14 5.99
N ASP A 24 -23.19 -28.98 6.16
CA ASP A 24 -23.25 -27.98 5.11
C ASP A 24 -23.57 -26.60 5.69
N SER A 25 -22.49 -25.81 5.81
CA SER A 25 -22.37 -24.37 5.57
C SER A 25 -23.38 -23.39 6.20
N PRO A 26 -22.92 -22.34 6.91
CA PRO A 26 -23.78 -21.20 7.19
C PRO A 26 -24.25 -20.57 5.87
N ALA A 27 -25.57 -20.41 5.79
CA ALA A 27 -26.28 -19.82 4.67
C ALA A 27 -25.59 -18.57 4.11
N VAL A 28 -25.29 -18.60 2.81
CA VAL A 28 -25.28 -17.38 2.00
C VAL A 28 -26.70 -16.80 2.08
N PRO A 29 -26.91 -15.59 2.62
CA PRO A 29 -28.23 -15.00 2.58
C PRO A 29 -28.57 -14.74 1.10
N SER A 30 -29.62 -15.45 0.67
CA SER A 30 -30.41 -15.16 -0.52
C SER A 30 -30.54 -13.65 -0.70
N SER A 31 -30.34 -13.22 -1.95
CA SER A 31 -30.49 -11.86 -2.44
C SER A 31 -31.87 -11.30 -2.09
N THR A 32 -32.00 -10.80 -0.87
CA THR A 32 -32.99 -9.78 -0.54
C THR A 32 -32.44 -8.51 -1.16
N ASN A 33 -33.27 -7.75 -1.88
CA ASN A 33 -32.95 -6.41 -2.37
C ASN A 33 -32.72 -5.46 -1.18
N VAL A 34 -31.63 -5.65 -0.45
CA VAL A 34 -31.03 -4.64 0.42
C VAL A 34 -30.26 -3.75 -0.54
N PRO A 35 -30.59 -2.46 -0.67
CA PRO A 35 -29.68 -1.53 -1.29
C PRO A 35 -28.37 -1.68 -0.51
N ARG A 36 -27.35 -2.30 -1.11
CA ARG A 36 -25.97 -2.12 -0.62
C ARG A 36 -25.65 -0.67 -0.92
N THR A 37 -26.17 0.23 -0.11
CA THR A 37 -25.52 1.50 0.10
C THR A 37 -24.19 1.10 0.73
N PHE A 38 -23.19 0.93 -0.14
CA PHE A 38 -21.81 0.92 0.28
C PHE A 38 -21.62 2.28 0.94
N GLY A 39 -21.90 2.35 2.24
CA GLY A 39 -21.84 3.56 3.01
C GLY A 39 -20.39 3.99 2.99
N VAL A 40 -20.05 4.86 2.05
CA VAL A 40 -18.75 5.52 2.03
C VAL A 40 -18.75 6.38 3.28
N CYS A 41 -18.24 5.82 4.37
CA CYS A 41 -17.86 6.62 5.52
C CYS A 41 -16.82 7.60 4.99
N LYS A 42 -17.20 8.88 4.92
CA LYS A 42 -16.26 9.97 4.58
C LYS A 42 -15.28 10.12 5.74
N LYS A 43 -14.31 9.22 5.83
CA LYS A 43 -13.21 9.30 6.78
C LYS A 43 -12.34 10.48 6.37
N VAL A 44 -12.41 11.57 7.12
CA VAL A 44 -11.51 12.71 6.94
C VAL A 44 -10.14 12.31 7.51
N ILE A 45 -9.12 12.32 6.66
CA ILE A 45 -7.72 12.19 7.08
C ILE A 45 -7.34 13.49 7.78
N LYS A 46 -6.84 13.40 9.01
CA LYS A 46 -6.50 14.59 9.81
C LYS A 46 -5.29 15.29 9.21
N PHE A 47 -5.18 16.61 9.43
CA PHE A 47 -4.08 17.43 8.91
C PHE A 47 -2.70 16.84 9.21
N LEU A 48 -2.42 16.47 10.48
CA LEU A 48 -1.12 15.90 10.86
C LEU A 48 -0.80 14.60 10.12
N GLU A 49 -1.81 13.75 9.90
CA GLU A 49 -1.65 12.50 9.16
C GLU A 49 -1.35 12.77 7.67
N VAL A 50 -1.97 13.80 7.07
CA VAL A 50 -1.64 14.24 5.71
C VAL A 50 -0.20 14.75 5.66
N TYR A 51 0.16 15.67 6.57
CA TYR A 51 1.47 16.31 6.63
C TYR A 51 2.61 15.29 6.79
N GLU A 52 2.50 14.37 7.74
CA GLU A 52 3.51 13.33 7.99
C GLU A 52 3.64 12.36 6.81
N ARG A 53 2.53 12.06 6.13
CA ARG A 53 2.55 11.16 4.96
C ARG A 53 3.09 11.82 3.71
N SER A 54 2.90 13.13 3.57
CA SER A 54 3.40 13.90 2.43
C SER A 54 4.84 14.39 2.63
N PHE A 55 5.37 14.37 3.86
CA PHE A 55 6.71 14.88 4.14
C PHE A 55 7.81 14.09 3.43
N CYS A 56 8.87 14.80 3.02
CA CYS A 56 10.03 14.27 2.30
C CYS A 56 10.59 12.99 2.92
N ARG A 57 10.49 11.88 2.17
CA ARG A 57 10.97 10.56 2.56
C ARG A 57 11.23 9.68 1.36
N THR A 58 11.76 8.50 1.62
CA THR A 58 11.95 7.48 0.60
C THR A 58 10.63 6.76 0.31
N ILE A 59 10.22 6.70 -0.95
CA ILE A 59 8.99 6.06 -1.42
C ILE A 59 9.31 5.15 -2.61
N GLU A 60 8.68 3.98 -2.64
CA GLU A 60 8.74 3.08 -3.78
C GLU A 60 8.07 3.73 -5.00
N THR A 61 8.86 3.94 -6.04
CA THR A 61 8.44 4.61 -7.28
C THR A 61 8.77 3.71 -8.46
N LEU A 62 7.85 3.58 -9.41
CA LEU A 62 8.11 2.87 -10.67
C LEU A 62 8.88 3.78 -11.60
N VAL A 63 10.08 3.35 -11.97
CA VAL A 63 10.99 4.11 -12.83
C VAL A 63 11.19 3.34 -14.14
N ASP A 64 11.07 4.05 -15.25
CA ASP A 64 11.30 3.50 -16.59
C ASP A 64 12.80 3.18 -16.78
N ILE A 65 13.09 1.97 -17.22
CA ILE A 65 14.47 1.50 -17.41
C ILE A 65 15.17 2.30 -18.51
N PHE A 66 14.45 2.77 -19.54
CA PHE A 66 15.04 3.59 -20.60
C PHE A 66 15.51 4.96 -20.12
N GLN A 67 14.88 5.52 -19.08
CA GLN A 67 15.32 6.80 -18.50
C GLN A 67 16.62 6.65 -17.71
N GLU A 68 16.82 5.50 -17.08
CA GLU A 68 18.04 5.19 -16.32
C GLU A 68 19.19 4.73 -17.24
N TYR A 69 18.87 4.07 -18.35
CA TYR A 69 19.83 3.57 -19.35
C TYR A 69 19.48 4.02 -20.77
N PRO A 70 19.65 5.33 -21.08
CA PRO A 70 19.31 5.87 -22.39
C PRO A 70 20.19 5.29 -23.52
N ASP A 71 21.36 4.76 -23.21
CA ASP A 71 22.29 4.20 -24.19
C ASP A 71 21.88 2.80 -24.71
N GLU A 72 21.00 2.10 -24.01
CA GLU A 72 20.59 0.72 -24.33
C GLU A 72 19.41 0.68 -25.32
N VAL A 73 19.47 1.47 -26.39
CA VAL A 73 18.36 1.68 -27.35
C VAL A 73 18.04 0.45 -28.23
N GLU A 74 18.95 -0.52 -28.31
CA GLU A 74 18.76 -1.73 -29.11
C GLU A 74 17.83 -2.76 -28.46
N TYR A 75 17.57 -2.61 -27.16
CA TYR A 75 16.84 -3.59 -26.37
C TYR A 75 15.47 -3.08 -25.97
N ILE A 76 14.51 -3.99 -25.94
CA ILE A 76 13.22 -3.82 -25.27
C ILE A 76 13.30 -4.55 -23.94
N PHE A 77 13.04 -3.84 -22.85
CA PHE A 77 13.08 -4.42 -21.51
C PHE A 77 11.73 -5.01 -21.09
N ARG A 78 11.77 -6.17 -20.42
CA ARG A 78 10.63 -6.77 -19.71
C ARG A 78 11.03 -7.10 -18.27
N PRO A 79 10.41 -6.49 -17.25
CA PRO A 79 9.45 -5.38 -17.34
C PRO A 79 10.09 -4.11 -17.93
N SER A 80 9.28 -3.14 -18.38
CA SER A 80 9.79 -1.85 -18.89
C SER A 80 10.10 -0.84 -17.77
N CYS A 81 9.54 -1.05 -16.58
CA CYS A 81 9.83 -0.25 -15.40
C CYS A 81 10.14 -1.15 -14.20
N VAL A 82 10.85 -0.61 -13.22
CA VAL A 82 11.23 -1.30 -11.98
C VAL A 82 10.84 -0.48 -10.75
N PRO A 83 10.45 -1.14 -9.65
CA PRO A 83 10.21 -0.46 -8.38
C PRO A 83 11.54 -0.06 -7.73
N LEU A 84 11.76 1.24 -7.53
CA LEU A 84 12.95 1.77 -6.87
C LEU A 84 12.57 2.72 -5.75
N MET A 85 13.37 2.70 -4.70
CA MET A 85 13.27 3.64 -3.61
C MET A 85 13.82 5.00 -4.05
N ARG A 86 12.94 6.01 -4.13
CA ARG A 86 13.28 7.38 -4.55
C ARG A 86 12.77 8.39 -3.53
N CYS A 87 13.41 9.56 -3.50
CA CYS A 87 13.00 10.63 -2.60
C CYS A 87 11.78 11.31 -3.20
N ALA A 88 10.72 11.41 -2.42
CA ALA A 88 9.48 12.04 -2.82
C ALA A 88 8.78 12.65 -1.60
N GLY A 89 7.92 13.63 -1.86
CA GLY A 89 7.21 14.36 -0.83
C GLY A 89 7.46 15.87 -0.92
N CYS A 90 6.76 16.61 -0.08
CA CYS A 90 6.92 18.04 0.07
C CYS A 90 7.82 18.37 1.27
N CYS A 91 8.49 19.51 1.16
CA CYS A 91 9.10 20.19 2.29
C CYS A 91 8.14 21.26 2.81
N GLY A 92 8.33 21.70 4.07
CA GLY A 92 7.47 22.72 4.69
C GLY A 92 7.63 24.13 4.12
N ASP A 93 8.59 24.35 3.22
CA ASP A 93 8.92 25.63 2.60
C ASP A 93 9.21 25.43 1.10
N GLU A 94 8.72 26.36 0.27
CA GLU A 94 8.86 26.29 -1.20
C GLU A 94 10.29 26.52 -1.69
N GLY A 95 11.13 27.17 -0.88
CA GLY A 95 12.56 27.35 -1.11
C GLY A 95 13.38 26.08 -0.83
N LEU A 96 12.75 25.03 -0.29
CA LEU A 96 13.39 23.73 -0.06
C LEU A 96 13.00 22.71 -1.14
N GLU A 97 13.93 21.80 -1.45
CA GLU A 97 13.73 20.63 -2.29
C GLU A 97 14.05 19.34 -1.54
N CYS A 98 13.28 18.29 -1.81
CA CYS A 98 13.49 16.96 -1.24
C CYS A 98 14.54 16.22 -2.06
N VAL A 99 15.71 15.99 -1.48
CA VAL A 99 16.88 15.41 -2.17
C VAL A 99 17.43 14.20 -1.43
N PRO A 100 18.07 13.25 -2.14
CA PRO A 100 18.77 12.15 -1.49
C PRO A 100 19.99 12.64 -0.71
N VAL A 101 20.12 12.16 0.52
CA VAL A 101 21.32 12.33 1.35
C VAL A 101 22.26 11.13 1.21
N ASP A 102 21.68 9.95 1.01
CA ASP A 102 22.41 8.70 0.96
C ASP A 102 21.77 7.76 -0.06
N VAL A 103 22.62 7.04 -0.80
CA VAL A 103 22.23 6.26 -1.98
C VAL A 103 23.01 4.95 -2.06
N TYR A 104 22.40 3.95 -2.69
CA TYR A 104 23.03 2.65 -2.94
C TYR A 104 22.47 2.02 -4.22
N ASN A 105 23.21 1.11 -4.81
CA ASN A 105 22.76 0.41 -6.01
C ASN A 105 22.11 -0.94 -5.66
N VAL A 106 21.06 -1.30 -6.40
CA VAL A 106 20.40 -2.61 -6.31
C VAL A 106 20.43 -3.26 -7.67
N THR A 107 20.82 -4.52 -7.69
CA THR A 107 20.85 -5.32 -8.91
C THR A 107 19.57 -6.13 -9.05
N MET A 108 18.94 -6.05 -10.23
CA MET A 108 17.69 -6.73 -10.55
C MET A 108 17.84 -7.54 -11.83
N GLU A 109 17.06 -8.62 -11.95
CA GLU A 109 16.96 -9.41 -13.18
C GLU A 109 15.94 -8.80 -14.13
N ILE A 110 16.40 -8.43 -15.31
CA ILE A 110 15.59 -7.81 -16.36
C ILE A 110 15.76 -8.64 -17.65
N ALA A 111 14.64 -8.98 -18.29
CA ALA A 111 14.72 -9.60 -19.61
C ALA A 111 15.05 -8.54 -20.65
N ARG A 112 16.19 -8.70 -21.32
CA ARG A 112 16.61 -7.91 -22.48
C ARG A 112 16.19 -8.63 -23.76
N ILE A 113 15.38 -7.97 -24.57
CA ILE A 113 14.86 -8.52 -25.82
C ILE A 113 15.42 -7.69 -26.98
N LYS A 114 16.22 -8.32 -27.84
CA LYS A 114 16.63 -7.73 -29.12
C LYS A 114 15.69 -8.26 -30.20
N PRO A 115 14.85 -7.40 -30.81
CA PRO A 115 13.86 -7.83 -31.79
C PRO A 115 14.49 -8.69 -32.90
N HIS A 116 13.83 -9.80 -33.24
CA HIS A 116 14.26 -10.76 -34.27
C HIS A 116 15.61 -11.46 -34.05
N GLN A 117 16.25 -11.31 -32.89
CA GLN A 117 17.58 -11.89 -32.64
C GLN A 117 17.61 -12.80 -31.41
N SER A 118 17.37 -12.24 -30.22
CA SER A 118 17.51 -13.01 -28.98
C SER A 118 16.77 -12.38 -27.80
N GLN A 119 16.52 -13.19 -26.79
CA GLN A 119 16.03 -12.76 -25.47
C GLN A 119 16.86 -13.47 -24.40
N HIS A 120 17.31 -12.72 -23.40
CA HIS A 120 18.04 -13.26 -22.26
C HIS A 120 17.73 -12.47 -20.99
N ILE A 121 17.95 -13.09 -19.82
CA ILE A 121 17.89 -12.41 -18.53
C ILE A 121 19.25 -11.78 -18.25
N ALA A 122 19.25 -10.49 -17.91
CA ALA A 122 20.45 -9.75 -17.56
C ALA A 122 20.31 -9.15 -16.16
N HIS A 123 21.43 -9.07 -15.45
CA HIS A 123 21.54 -8.33 -14.20
C HIS A 123 21.81 -6.86 -14.51
N MET A 124 20.91 -5.99 -14.06
CA MET A 124 21.02 -4.53 -14.23
C MET A 124 21.01 -3.84 -12.88
N SER A 125 21.79 -2.77 -12.71
CA SER A 125 22.07 -2.16 -11.40
C SER A 125 21.54 -0.73 -11.30
N PHE A 126 20.48 -0.54 -10.53
CA PHE A 126 19.76 0.71 -10.42
C PHE A 126 20.11 1.47 -9.14
N LEU A 127 20.20 2.79 -9.22
CA LEU A 127 20.42 3.65 -8.05
C LEU A 127 19.13 3.82 -7.23
N GLN A 128 19.24 3.60 -5.92
CA GLN A 128 18.20 3.80 -4.92
C GLN A 128 18.64 4.82 -3.88
N HIS A 129 17.66 5.49 -3.29
CA HIS A 129 17.89 6.42 -2.18
C HIS A 129 17.59 5.69 -0.86
N SER A 130 18.54 5.68 0.08
CA SER A 130 18.31 5.14 1.43
C SER A 130 17.75 6.20 2.38
N LYS A 131 18.16 7.47 2.21
CA LYS A 131 17.75 8.58 3.07
C LYS A 131 17.51 9.85 2.27
N CYS A 132 16.48 10.61 2.66
CA CYS A 132 16.08 11.87 2.04
C CYS A 132 16.06 13.00 3.07
N ASP A 133 16.25 14.23 2.60
CA ASP A 133 16.23 15.43 3.44
C ASP A 133 15.83 16.68 2.64
N CYS A 134 15.32 17.69 3.32
CA CYS A 134 14.92 18.96 2.73
C CYS A 134 16.11 19.92 2.71
N ARG A 135 16.55 20.33 1.51
CA ARG A 135 17.69 21.23 1.33
C ARG A 135 17.30 22.49 0.58
N PRO A 136 17.93 23.65 0.86
CA PRO A 136 17.68 24.86 0.08
C PRO A 136 17.95 24.64 -1.39
N LYS A 137 16.98 25.02 -2.24
CA LYS A 137 17.14 25.02 -3.68
C LYS A 137 18.31 25.94 -4.03
N LYS A 138 19.19 25.46 -4.91
CA LYS A 138 20.19 26.35 -5.51
C LYS A 138 19.45 27.31 -6.41
N ASP A 139 19.44 28.60 -6.08
CA ASP A 139 18.75 29.62 -6.87
C ASP A 139 19.20 29.52 -8.34
N VAL A 140 18.33 28.96 -9.19
CA VAL A 140 18.36 29.30 -10.60
C VAL A 140 17.98 30.77 -10.61
N LYS A 141 18.93 31.66 -10.94
CA LYS A 141 18.68 33.09 -11.16
C LYS A 141 17.56 33.23 -12.20
N ASN A 142 16.31 33.17 -11.75
CA ASN A 142 15.17 33.42 -12.58
C ASN A 142 15.13 34.92 -12.81
N LYS A 143 15.34 35.27 -14.08
CA LYS A 143 15.00 36.54 -14.69
C LYS A 143 13.67 37.00 -14.08
N GLN A 144 13.71 38.10 -13.32
CA GLN A 144 12.53 38.70 -12.71
C GLN A 144 11.50 38.99 -13.80
N GLU A 145 10.48 38.13 -13.91
CA GLU A 145 9.21 38.57 -14.45
C GLU A 145 8.43 39.17 -13.29
N LYS A 146 8.26 40.49 -13.34
CA LYS A 146 7.57 41.28 -12.32
C LYS A 146 6.08 40.97 -12.40
N GLU A 147 5.62 39.95 -11.69
CA GLU A 147 4.20 39.77 -11.40
C GLU A 147 3.80 40.67 -10.20
N PRO A 148 2.63 41.35 -10.26
CA PRO A 148 2.32 42.42 -9.33
C PRO A 148 2.11 41.95 -7.88
N LEU A 149 2.60 42.81 -6.99
CA LEU A 149 2.54 42.74 -5.54
C LEU A 149 1.09 42.78 -5.01
N HIS A 150 0.32 41.68 -5.10
CA HIS A 150 -0.97 41.62 -4.40
C HIS A 150 -1.32 40.26 -3.78
N TRP A 151 -0.61 39.17 -4.08
CA TRP A 151 -0.94 37.85 -3.49
C TRP A 151 0.06 37.34 -2.43
N ARG A 152 1.07 38.12 -2.00
CA ARG A 152 1.87 37.74 -0.82
C ARG A 152 1.13 38.14 0.45
N GLN A 153 0.28 37.26 0.96
CA GLN A 153 0.10 37.20 2.40
C GLN A 153 1.20 36.29 2.97
N PRO A 154 2.06 36.76 3.89
CA PRO A 154 2.91 35.87 4.64
C PRO A 154 2.01 35.09 5.59
N MET A 155 1.79 33.79 5.32
CA MET A 155 1.16 32.95 6.32
C MET A 155 2.14 32.84 7.49
N LEU A 156 1.70 33.45 8.59
CA LEU A 156 2.31 33.43 9.91
C LEU A 156 2.97 32.09 10.24
N HIS A 157 4.18 32.19 10.79
CA HIS A 157 4.83 31.30 11.75
C HIS A 157 4.84 29.80 11.40
N VAL A 158 6.02 29.20 11.48
CA VAL A 158 6.19 27.76 11.70
C VAL A 158 5.27 27.37 12.87
N ILE A 159 4.09 26.82 12.59
CA ILE A 159 3.28 26.19 13.63
C ILE A 159 3.86 24.80 13.77
N ASP A 160 4.84 24.68 14.67
CA ASP A 160 5.18 23.39 15.22
C ASP A 160 3.90 22.76 15.78
N PRO A 161 3.52 21.54 15.35
CA PRO A 161 2.25 20.92 15.74
C PRO A 161 2.17 20.62 17.25
N VAL A 162 3.28 20.76 17.97
CA VAL A 162 3.38 20.59 19.43
C VAL A 162 2.65 21.70 20.21
N SER A 163 2.46 22.89 19.61
CA SER A 163 1.94 24.06 20.33
C SER A 163 0.41 24.13 20.43
N LEU A 164 -0.33 23.29 19.68
CA LEU A 164 -1.81 23.29 19.65
C LEU A 164 -2.45 22.34 20.68
N VAL A 165 -1.65 21.60 21.46
CA VAL A 165 -2.15 20.66 22.48
C VAL A 165 -2.09 21.31 23.86
N SER A 166 -3.01 22.24 24.12
CA SER A 166 -3.35 22.65 25.49
C SER A 166 -4.88 22.77 25.56
N PRO A 167 -5.59 21.77 26.11
CA PRO A 167 -7.04 21.81 26.20
C PRO A 167 -7.49 22.68 27.39
N PRO A 168 -8.45 23.61 27.23
CA PRO A 168 -9.18 24.16 28.36
C PRO A 168 -10.25 23.17 28.87
N GLU A 169 -10.43 23.15 30.18
CA GLU A 169 -11.32 22.28 30.94
C GLU A 169 -12.82 22.55 30.69
N ALA A 170 -13.57 21.47 30.39
CA ALA A 170 -14.99 21.18 30.68
C ALA A 170 -16.11 22.15 30.13
N PRO A 171 -17.38 21.72 29.88
CA PRO A 171 -18.20 20.91 30.79
C PRO A 171 -18.96 19.72 30.15
N VAL A 172 -19.44 18.88 31.07
CA VAL A 172 -20.23 17.67 30.89
C VAL A 172 -21.58 17.97 30.23
N GLY A 173 -21.88 17.27 29.13
CA GLY A 173 -23.18 17.31 28.46
C GLY A 173 -23.46 15.98 27.77
N THR A 174 -24.44 15.25 28.27
CA THR A 174 -24.88 13.94 27.80
C THR A 174 -25.44 14.04 26.38
N PHE A 175 -24.71 13.54 25.37
CA PHE A 175 -25.23 13.30 24.04
C PHE A 175 -25.28 11.80 23.75
N ALA A 176 -26.46 11.36 23.31
CA ALA A 176 -26.78 9.98 22.98
C ALA A 176 -25.76 9.39 21.98
N ALA A 177 -25.35 8.15 22.24
CA ALA A 177 -24.41 7.41 21.41
C ALA A 177 -24.94 7.24 19.97
N LEU A 178 -24.27 7.89 19.01
CA LEU A 178 -24.32 7.47 17.61
C LEU A 178 -23.49 6.19 17.43
N PRO A 179 -23.86 5.30 16.49
CA PRO A 179 -23.20 4.00 16.34
C PRO A 179 -21.73 4.22 15.94
N ALA A 180 -20.84 3.70 16.79
CA ALA A 180 -19.42 3.68 16.51
C ALA A 180 -19.15 2.93 15.20
N CYS A 181 -18.41 3.56 14.28
CA CYS A 181 -17.74 2.83 13.22
C CYS A 181 -16.79 1.83 13.87
N ALA A 182 -17.09 0.54 13.78
CA ALA A 182 -16.23 -0.50 14.31
C ALA A 182 -14.84 -0.37 13.67
N SER A 183 -13.84 -0.17 14.52
CA SER A 183 -12.44 -0.22 14.15
C SER A 183 -12.14 -1.61 13.58
N PHE A 184 -11.59 -1.67 12.36
CA PHE A 184 -11.08 -2.90 11.78
C PHE A 184 -9.90 -3.36 12.65
N ASN A 185 -10.13 -4.36 13.49
CA ASN A 185 -9.11 -4.90 14.39
C ASN A 185 -8.05 -5.63 13.55
N SER A 186 -6.79 -5.31 13.77
CA SER A 186 -5.63 -5.80 13.01
C SER A 186 -5.27 -7.27 13.28
N ARG A 187 -6.25 -8.14 13.55
CA ARG A 187 -6.06 -9.58 13.82
C ARG A 187 -6.30 -10.51 12.62
N THR A 188 -6.39 -9.97 11.41
CA THR A 188 -6.45 -10.76 10.16
C THR A 188 -5.25 -10.53 9.24
N ALA A 189 -4.11 -10.11 9.80
CA ALA A 189 -2.83 -9.96 9.08
C ALA A 189 -1.85 -11.13 9.31
N GLU A 190 -2.33 -12.30 9.71
CA GLU A 190 -1.54 -13.53 9.89
C GLU A 190 -2.13 -14.67 9.04
N LEU A 191 -2.22 -14.46 7.73
CA LEU A 191 -2.48 -15.56 6.78
C LEU A 191 -1.79 -15.34 5.44
N PHE A 192 -0.54 -14.85 5.44
CA PHE A 192 0.37 -14.93 4.30
C PHE A 192 1.83 -14.94 4.80
N LYS A 193 2.13 -15.87 5.69
CA LYS A 193 3.51 -16.25 6.02
C LYS A 193 3.45 -17.65 6.61
N GLU A 194 3.84 -18.63 5.81
CA GLU A 194 4.32 -19.98 6.16
C GLU A 194 4.16 -20.86 4.91
N THR A 195 5.21 -20.94 4.08
CA THR A 195 5.58 -22.18 3.39
C THR A 195 7.02 -22.08 2.89
N PRO A 196 7.98 -22.52 3.70
CA PRO A 196 9.27 -23.00 3.21
C PRO A 196 9.45 -24.49 3.50
N HIS A 197 9.78 -25.24 2.45
CA HIS A 197 10.45 -26.56 2.44
C HIS A 197 9.69 -27.76 3.04
N LEU A 198 9.71 -28.98 2.46
CA LEU A 198 10.92 -29.73 2.13
C LEU A 198 10.61 -30.99 1.28
N ALA A 199 11.60 -31.33 0.42
CA ALA A 199 12.04 -32.65 -0.07
C ALA A 199 11.13 -33.50 -0.99
N THR A 200 11.55 -33.79 -2.23
CA THR A 200 12.47 -34.88 -2.65
C THR A 200 11.89 -36.29 -2.48
N GLN A 201 11.50 -36.96 -3.58
CA GLN A 201 11.93 -38.31 -3.99
C GLN A 201 11.07 -38.89 -5.14
N ARG A 202 11.76 -39.42 -6.16
CA ARG A 202 11.56 -40.72 -6.87
C ARG A 202 10.10 -41.12 -7.21
N LEU A 203 9.72 -41.39 -8.45
CA LEU A 203 10.27 -42.31 -9.46
C LEU A 203 9.66 -41.94 -10.82
#